data_AF-A0A524QUQ2-F1
#
_entry.id   AF-A0A524QUQ2-F1
#
_cell.length_a   1.000
_cell.length_b   1.000
_cell.length_c   1.000
_cell.angle_alpha   90.00
_cell.angle_beta   90.00
_cell.angle_gamma   90.00
#
_symmetry.space_group_name_H-M   'P 1'
#
loop_
_entity.id
_entity.type
_entity.pdbx_description
1 polymer ?
#
loop_
_entity_poly.entity_id
_entity_poly.type
_entity_poly.pdbx_seq_one_letter_code
_entity_poly.pdbx_strand_id
1 'polypeptide(L)'
;MVRQRKEIILGAMTLAIVIMFAGATSLAQSTPSARSRGMAGSYILESSNCEAATANPANLALPGNKHFTLKLASVSGRVANNAFSLGDYNKYNGAYLTESDKRDILAKIPGSGLDLDFNGGASVLSFSAGSVALTTEVIGGGKGTLPKDPIELALMGNRIGQPVSADGSGGRGW
;
A
#
# COMPACT_ATOMS: atom_id res chain seq x y z
N MET A 1 25.65 -41.59 -16.81
CA MET A 1 24.73 -40.53 -17.30
C MET A 1 23.36 -40.51 -16.61
N VAL A 2 22.75 -41.66 -16.29
CA VAL A 2 21.39 -41.73 -15.70
C VAL A 2 21.30 -41.21 -14.24
N ARG A 3 22.34 -41.43 -13.41
CA ARG A 3 22.36 -41.01 -12.00
C ARG A 3 22.39 -39.49 -11.83
N GLN A 4 23.15 -38.78 -12.67
CA GLN A 4 23.27 -37.33 -12.64
C GLN A 4 21.96 -36.61 -13.03
N ARG A 5 21.17 -37.20 -13.94
CA ARG A 5 19.84 -36.68 -14.30
C ARG A 5 18.84 -36.80 -13.16
N LYS A 6 18.91 -37.88 -12.35
CA LYS A 6 18.02 -38.07 -11.19
C LYS A 6 18.31 -37.08 -10.06
N GLU A 7 19.58 -36.77 -9.81
CA GLU A 7 19.96 -35.79 -8.77
C GLU A 7 19.58 -34.35 -9.16
N ILE A 8 19.65 -34.00 -10.45
CA ILE A 8 19.18 -32.69 -10.95
C ILE A 8 17.65 -32.58 -10.86
N ILE A 9 16.92 -33.65 -11.21
CA ILE A 9 15.45 -33.66 -11.12
C ILE A 9 15.00 -33.59 -9.65
N LEU A 10 15.66 -34.31 -8.75
CA LEU A 10 15.35 -34.28 -7.32
C LEU A 10 15.71 -32.91 -6.71
N GLY A 11 16.85 -32.32 -7.07
CA GLY A 11 17.23 -30.97 -6.64
C GLY A 11 16.24 -29.90 -7.11
N ALA A 12 15.76 -29.98 -8.36
CA ALA A 12 14.76 -29.07 -8.91
C ALA A 12 13.39 -29.22 -8.22
N MET A 13 12.98 -30.46 -7.89
CA MET A 13 11.74 -30.71 -7.13
C MET A 13 11.81 -30.17 -5.71
N THR A 14 12.92 -30.38 -5.00
CA THR A 14 13.10 -29.86 -3.63
C THR A 14 13.16 -28.33 -3.61
N LEU A 15 13.81 -27.70 -4.61
CA LEU A 15 13.83 -26.24 -4.75
C LEU A 15 12.43 -25.66 -5.06
N ALA A 16 11.65 -26.33 -5.90
CA ALA A 16 10.27 -25.95 -6.18
C ALA A 16 9.37 -26.05 -4.93
N ILE A 17 9.57 -27.07 -4.10
CA ILE A 17 8.83 -27.24 -2.84
C ILE A 17 9.25 -26.19 -1.79
N VAL A 18 10.54 -25.84 -1.71
CA VAL A 18 11.04 -24.78 -0.81
C VAL A 18 10.50 -23.40 -1.22
N ILE A 19 10.37 -23.11 -2.52
CA ILE A 19 9.74 -21.87 -3.03
C ILE A 19 8.23 -21.85 -2.73
N MET A 20 7.55 -22.99 -2.75
CA MET A 20 6.12 -23.09 -2.40
C MET A 20 5.84 -22.87 -0.91
N PHE A 21 6.80 -23.08 0.00
CA PHE A 21 6.62 -22.86 1.45
C PHE A 21 7.16 -21.52 1.97
N ALA A 22 7.98 -20.79 1.19
CA ALA A 22 8.65 -19.58 1.66
C ALA A 22 7.81 -18.29 1.69
N GLY A 23 6.53 -18.32 1.27
CA GLY A 23 5.68 -17.12 1.15
C GLY A 23 4.80 -16.77 2.34
N ALA A 24 4.83 -17.52 3.44
CA ALA A 24 3.98 -17.26 4.61
C ALA A 24 4.57 -16.17 5.53
N THR A 25 4.54 -14.91 5.08
CA THR A 25 4.73 -13.75 5.95
C THR A 25 3.48 -12.88 5.94
N SER A 26 2.41 -13.39 6.55
CA SER A 26 1.19 -12.62 6.81
C SER A 26 1.38 -11.70 8.01
N LEU A 27 2.10 -10.60 7.82
CA LEU A 27 2.07 -9.45 8.74
C LEU A 27 1.70 -8.16 8.00
N ALA A 28 0.77 -8.28 7.04
CA ALA A 28 -0.15 -7.25 6.56
C ALA A 28 -0.84 -7.81 5.32
N GLN A 29 -1.95 -8.52 5.48
CA GLN A 29 -2.81 -8.85 4.32
C GLN A 29 -3.55 -7.58 3.89
N SER A 30 -2.82 -6.68 3.22
CA SER A 30 -3.45 -5.59 2.49
C SER A 30 -4.02 -6.18 1.21
N THR A 31 -5.28 -6.61 1.24
CA THR A 31 -5.98 -7.00 0.00
C THR A 31 -5.97 -5.78 -0.94
N PRO A 32 -5.30 -5.84 -2.11
CA PRO A 32 -5.27 -4.76 -3.11
C PRO A 32 -6.60 -4.72 -3.88
N SER A 33 -7.68 -4.61 -3.12
CA SER A 33 -9.05 -4.45 -3.58
C SER A 33 -9.48 -3.02 -3.34
N ALA A 34 -9.94 -2.36 -4.41
CA ALA A 34 -10.58 -1.06 -4.31
C ALA A 34 -11.83 -1.13 -3.41
N ARG A 35 -12.58 -2.25 -3.45
CA ARG A 35 -13.75 -2.48 -2.59
C ARG A 35 -13.35 -2.50 -1.11
N SER A 36 -12.30 -3.25 -0.78
CA SER A 36 -11.78 -3.30 0.59
C SER A 36 -11.35 -1.92 1.11
N ARG A 37 -10.67 -1.13 0.26
CA ARG A 37 -10.29 0.26 0.62
C ARG A 37 -11.49 1.18 0.79
N GLY A 38 -12.51 1.06 -0.06
CA GLY A 38 -13.77 1.79 0.10
C GLY A 38 -14.50 1.48 1.40
N MET A 39 -14.29 0.28 1.96
CA MET A 39 -14.83 -0.14 3.26
C MET A 39 -13.88 0.13 4.43
N ALA A 40 -12.84 0.96 4.25
CA ALA A 40 -11.82 1.25 5.27
C ALA A 40 -11.16 -0.01 5.86
N GLY A 41 -11.04 -1.09 5.09
CA GLY A 41 -10.49 -2.38 5.52
C GLY A 41 -11.51 -3.32 6.19
N SER A 42 -12.76 -2.90 6.39
CA SER A 42 -13.84 -3.74 6.92
C SER A 42 -14.42 -4.66 5.84
N TYR A 43 -13.60 -5.57 5.29
CA TYR A 43 -13.95 -6.34 4.09
C TYR A 43 -13.95 -7.87 4.27
N ILE A 44 -13.36 -8.38 5.36
CA ILE A 44 -13.08 -9.82 5.54
C ILE A 44 -14.33 -10.69 5.35
N LEU A 45 -15.46 -10.30 5.95
CA LEU A 45 -16.71 -11.07 5.89
C LEU A 45 -17.40 -11.00 4.53
N GLU A 46 -17.25 -9.87 3.83
CA GLU A 46 -17.87 -9.60 2.52
C GLU A 46 -16.99 -10.07 1.34
N SER A 47 -15.77 -10.55 1.62
CA SER A 47 -14.84 -10.99 0.60
C SER A 47 -15.38 -12.19 -0.18
N SER A 48 -15.43 -12.09 -1.51
CA SER A 48 -16.02 -13.10 -2.39
C SER A 48 -15.20 -13.31 -3.65
N ASN A 49 -15.45 -14.40 -4.35
CA ASN A 49 -14.79 -14.73 -5.63
C ASN A 49 -13.26 -14.63 -5.52
N CYS A 50 -12.59 -13.94 -6.47
CA CYS A 50 -11.13 -13.81 -6.48
C CYS A 50 -10.57 -13.14 -5.21
N GLU A 51 -11.33 -12.25 -4.56
CA GLU A 51 -10.82 -11.50 -3.40
C GLU A 51 -10.91 -12.29 -2.09
N ALA A 52 -11.75 -13.33 -2.05
CA ALA A 52 -11.82 -14.26 -0.92
C ALA A 52 -10.47 -14.98 -0.71
N ALA A 53 -9.75 -15.30 -1.79
CA ALA A 53 -8.45 -15.98 -1.73
C ALA A 53 -7.43 -15.28 -0.81
N THR A 54 -7.46 -13.95 -0.78
CA THR A 54 -6.49 -13.11 -0.07
C THR A 54 -7.02 -12.52 1.24
N ALA A 55 -8.34 -12.44 1.39
CA ALA A 55 -8.98 -11.86 2.57
C ALA A 55 -9.54 -12.91 3.53
N ASN A 56 -10.30 -13.88 3.03
CA ASN A 56 -10.83 -15.01 3.79
C ASN A 56 -11.14 -16.21 2.86
N PRO A 57 -10.21 -17.17 2.70
CA PRO A 57 -10.40 -18.30 1.77
C PRO A 57 -11.63 -19.15 2.07
N ALA A 58 -12.12 -19.19 3.32
CA ALA A 58 -13.34 -19.92 3.66
C ALA A 58 -14.57 -19.38 2.90
N ASN A 59 -14.57 -18.09 2.54
CA ASN A 59 -15.65 -17.49 1.76
C ASN A 59 -15.76 -18.04 0.34
N LEU A 60 -14.73 -18.70 -0.21
CA LEU A 60 -14.79 -19.35 -1.53
C LEU A 60 -15.84 -20.47 -1.58
N ALA A 61 -16.09 -21.13 -0.45
CA ALA A 61 -17.07 -22.21 -0.35
C ALA A 61 -18.49 -21.72 -0.02
N LEU A 62 -18.69 -20.43 0.27
CA LEU A 62 -19.99 -19.90 0.66
C LEU A 62 -20.95 -19.80 -0.54
N PRO A 63 -22.25 -20.05 -0.31
CA PRO A 63 -23.28 -19.78 -1.31
C PRO A 63 -23.35 -18.28 -1.59
N GLY A 64 -23.38 -17.89 -2.87
CA GLY A 64 -23.41 -16.49 -3.32
C GLY A 64 -22.22 -16.10 -4.21
N ASN A 65 -21.14 -16.89 -4.22
CA ASN A 65 -20.07 -16.73 -5.20
C ASN A 65 -20.56 -16.99 -6.62
N LYS A 66 -19.97 -16.28 -7.59
CA LYS A 66 -20.17 -16.57 -9.01
C LYS A 66 -19.42 -17.84 -9.38
N HIS A 67 -19.96 -18.62 -10.31
CA HIS A 67 -19.32 -19.84 -10.79
C HIS A 67 -17.94 -19.59 -11.40
N PHE A 68 -17.78 -18.44 -12.06
CA PHE A 68 -16.51 -17.99 -12.61
C PHE A 68 -16.42 -16.47 -12.50
N THR A 69 -15.26 -15.97 -12.07
CA THR A 69 -14.94 -14.54 -12.08
C THR A 69 -13.54 -14.34 -12.62
N LEU A 70 -13.36 -13.31 -13.45
CA LEU A 70 -12.07 -12.83 -13.92
C LEU A 70 -11.92 -11.36 -13.54
N LYS A 71 -10.89 -11.05 -12.75
CA LYS A 71 -10.46 -9.69 -12.40
C LYS A 71 -9.19 -9.39 -13.20
N LEU A 72 -9.29 -8.48 -14.18
CA LEU A 72 -8.18 -8.13 -15.06
C LEU A 72 -7.11 -7.33 -14.32
N ALA A 73 -7.54 -6.31 -13.58
CA ALA A 73 -6.67 -5.51 -12.73
C ALA A 73 -7.47 -4.83 -11.61
N SER A 74 -6.81 -4.52 -10.49
CA SER A 74 -7.32 -3.62 -9.45
C SER A 74 -6.13 -2.91 -8.82
N VAL A 75 -6.26 -1.62 -8.53
CA VAL A 75 -5.26 -0.83 -7.82
C VAL A 75 -5.94 -0.19 -6.62
N SER A 76 -5.28 -0.21 -5.47
CA SER A 76 -5.80 0.38 -4.25
C SER A 76 -4.66 1.03 -3.46
N GLY A 77 -4.96 2.12 -2.76
CA GLY A 77 -3.95 2.90 -2.06
C GLY A 77 -4.56 3.75 -0.96
N ARG A 78 -3.73 4.13 0.00
CA ARG A 78 -4.03 5.09 1.06
C ARG A 78 -2.79 5.92 1.29
N VAL A 79 -3.01 7.22 1.47
CA VAL A 79 -1.99 8.14 1.97
C VAL A 79 -2.58 8.82 3.20
N ALA A 80 -1.79 8.94 4.24
CA ALA A 80 -2.16 9.61 5.47
C ALA A 80 -1.00 10.46 5.97
N ASN A 81 -1.34 11.50 6.74
CA ASN A 81 -0.39 12.39 7.36
C ASN A 81 -0.94 12.94 8.68
N ASN A 82 -0.08 13.52 9.50
CA ASN A 82 -0.43 14.02 10.84
C ASN A 82 -0.91 15.50 10.88
N ALA A 83 -0.91 16.23 9.76
CA ALA A 83 -1.11 17.69 9.74
C ALA A 83 -2.33 18.17 8.91
N PHE A 84 -2.64 17.49 7.81
CA PHE A 84 -3.57 17.93 6.76
C PHE A 84 -4.74 16.98 6.59
N SER A 85 -5.93 17.58 6.52
CA SER A 85 -7.19 16.89 6.23
C SER A 85 -7.58 16.97 4.75
N LEU A 86 -8.62 16.23 4.35
CA LEU A 86 -9.22 16.38 3.01
C LEU A 86 -9.79 17.79 2.79
N GLY A 87 -10.28 18.44 3.84
CA GLY A 87 -10.75 19.83 3.77
C GLY A 87 -9.62 20.80 3.44
N ASP A 88 -8.41 20.57 3.96
CA ASP A 88 -7.23 21.36 3.65
C ASP A 88 -6.80 21.17 2.20
N TYR A 89 -6.80 19.91 1.73
CA TYR A 89 -6.55 19.62 0.33
C TYR A 89 -7.53 20.37 -0.57
N ASN A 90 -8.83 20.30 -0.30
CA ASN A 90 -9.85 20.99 -1.09
C ASN A 90 -9.73 22.52 -1.04
N LYS A 91 -9.24 23.09 0.07
CA LYS A 91 -9.03 24.54 0.22
C LYS A 91 -7.84 25.03 -0.63
N TYR A 92 -6.72 24.31 -0.59
CA TYR A 92 -5.45 24.80 -1.14
C TYR A 92 -5.13 24.26 -2.54
N ASN A 93 -5.66 23.09 -2.92
CA ASN A 93 -5.34 22.45 -4.19
C ASN A 93 -5.90 23.25 -5.38
N GLY A 94 -5.01 23.65 -6.30
CA GLY A 94 -5.34 24.46 -7.47
C GLY A 94 -5.56 25.95 -7.18
N ALA A 95 -5.46 26.39 -5.92
CA ALA A 95 -5.56 27.79 -5.54
C ALA A 95 -4.20 28.50 -5.60
N TYR A 96 -4.20 29.80 -5.85
CA TYR A 96 -3.03 30.64 -5.62
C TYR A 96 -2.86 30.88 -4.12
N LEU A 97 -1.73 30.44 -3.54
CA LEU A 97 -1.48 30.55 -2.11
C LEU A 97 -1.07 31.99 -1.74
N THR A 98 -1.90 32.64 -0.93
CA THR A 98 -1.53 33.91 -0.29
C THR A 98 -0.51 33.69 0.82
N GLU A 99 0.12 34.76 1.30
CA GLU A 99 1.01 34.69 2.46
C GLU A 99 0.29 34.19 3.73
N SER A 100 -1.02 34.48 3.86
CA SER A 100 -1.84 33.92 4.94
C SER A 100 -1.98 32.41 4.80
N ASP A 101 -2.26 31.92 3.59
CA ASP A 101 -2.43 30.48 3.34
C ASP A 101 -1.15 29.70 3.62
N LYS A 102 0.01 30.24 3.22
CA LYS A 102 1.31 29.63 3.51
C LYS A 102 1.57 29.53 5.01
N ARG A 103 1.24 30.58 5.77
CA ARG A 103 1.36 30.58 7.24
C ARG A 103 0.39 29.60 7.89
N ASP A 104 -0.84 29.51 7.39
CA ASP A 104 -1.84 28.54 7.86
C ASP A 104 -1.37 27.10 7.64
N ILE A 105 -0.80 26.80 6.46
CA ILE A 105 -0.22 25.50 6.13
C ILE A 105 0.93 25.16 7.09
N LEU A 106 1.85 26.11 7.31
CA LEU A 106 2.96 25.91 8.24
C LEU A 106 2.50 25.75 9.68
N ALA A 107 1.46 26.46 10.11
CA ALA A 107 0.93 26.36 11.46
C ALA A 107 0.36 24.98 11.77
N LYS A 108 -0.15 24.26 10.76
CA LYS A 108 -0.69 22.91 10.91
C LYS A 108 0.37 21.83 11.09
N ILE A 109 1.61 22.08 10.66
CA ILE A 109 2.71 21.11 10.79
C ILE A 109 3.25 21.16 12.22
N PRO A 110 3.19 20.05 12.99
CA PRO A 110 3.72 19.97 14.34
C PRO A 110 5.22 20.27 14.40
N GLY A 111 5.72 20.61 15.59
CA GLY A 111 7.16 20.81 15.82
C GLY A 111 7.99 19.55 15.56
N SER A 112 7.40 18.35 15.66
CA SER A 112 8.02 17.08 15.31
C SER A 112 8.15 16.83 13.80
N GLY A 113 7.57 17.68 12.97
CA GLY A 113 7.55 17.53 11.52
C GLY A 113 6.27 16.88 10.98
N LEU A 114 6.25 16.76 9.65
CA LEU A 114 5.19 16.12 8.88
C LEU A 114 5.47 14.62 8.76
N ASP A 115 4.62 13.81 9.37
CA ASP A 115 4.65 12.36 9.19
C ASP A 115 3.78 11.96 8.00
N LEU A 116 4.30 11.08 7.16
CA LEU A 116 3.63 10.51 5.99
C LEU A 116 3.58 8.99 6.13
N ASP A 117 2.42 8.42 5.85
CA ASP A 117 2.20 6.98 5.74
C ASP A 117 1.50 6.70 4.43
N PHE A 118 2.06 5.81 3.63
CA PHE A 118 1.39 5.32 2.43
C PHE A 118 1.37 3.80 2.44
N ASN A 119 0.26 3.23 1.96
CA ASN A 119 0.18 1.83 1.64
C ASN A 119 -0.67 1.62 0.40
N GLY A 120 -0.40 0.56 -0.34
CA GLY A 120 -1.13 0.28 -1.55
C GLY A 120 -0.79 -1.07 -2.11
N GLY A 121 -1.51 -1.40 -3.18
CA GLY A 121 -1.18 -2.56 -3.95
C GLY A 121 -1.95 -2.59 -5.25
N ALA A 122 -1.49 -3.44 -6.14
CA ALA A 122 -2.11 -3.76 -7.39
C ALA A 122 -2.34 -5.27 -7.47
N SER A 123 -3.40 -5.67 -8.15
CA SER A 123 -3.58 -7.02 -8.62
C SER A 123 -3.74 -7.00 -10.12
N VAL A 124 -3.19 -8.01 -10.77
CA VAL A 124 -3.37 -8.25 -12.20
C VAL A 124 -3.81 -9.70 -12.36
N LEU A 125 -4.66 -9.97 -13.35
CA LEU A 125 -5.07 -11.31 -13.76
C LEU A 125 -5.35 -12.26 -12.59
N SER A 126 -6.50 -12.06 -11.95
CA SER A 126 -6.99 -12.95 -10.90
C SER A 126 -8.25 -13.66 -11.36
N PHE A 127 -8.38 -14.95 -11.10
CA PHE A 127 -9.60 -15.69 -11.41
C PHE A 127 -10.08 -16.53 -10.23
N SER A 128 -11.37 -16.84 -10.24
CA SER A 128 -11.98 -17.81 -9.34
C SER A 128 -12.97 -18.66 -10.10
N ALA A 129 -13.04 -19.94 -9.74
CA ALA A 129 -13.98 -20.90 -10.28
C ALA A 129 -14.44 -21.83 -9.14
N GLY A 130 -15.70 -21.72 -8.73
CA GLY A 130 -16.22 -22.42 -7.55
C GLY A 130 -15.41 -22.09 -6.29
N SER A 131 -14.90 -23.12 -5.62
CA SER A 131 -14.09 -23.00 -4.39
C SER A 131 -12.59 -22.76 -4.63
N VAL A 132 -12.17 -22.57 -5.88
CA VAL A 132 -10.77 -22.36 -6.26
C VAL A 132 -10.57 -20.94 -6.77
N ALA A 133 -9.45 -20.32 -6.37
CA ALA A 133 -9.06 -19.01 -6.86
C ALA A 133 -7.54 -18.90 -7.00
N LEU A 134 -7.09 -18.11 -7.98
CA LEU A 134 -5.71 -17.72 -8.18
C LEU A 134 -5.64 -16.21 -8.35
N THR A 135 -4.73 -15.56 -7.63
CA THR A 135 -4.56 -14.12 -7.63
C THR A 135 -3.09 -13.75 -7.76
N THR A 136 -2.76 -12.76 -8.58
CA THR A 136 -1.43 -12.14 -8.59
C THR A 136 -1.53 -10.74 -8.02
N GLU A 137 -0.72 -10.46 -7.00
CA GLU A 137 -0.78 -9.23 -6.21
C GLU A 137 0.62 -8.67 -5.96
N VAL A 138 0.70 -7.35 -5.99
CA VAL A 138 1.86 -6.57 -5.59
C VAL A 138 1.36 -5.64 -4.50
N ILE A 139 1.98 -5.70 -3.32
CA ILE A 139 1.69 -4.80 -2.21
C ILE A 139 2.95 -4.03 -1.86
N GLY A 140 2.78 -2.80 -1.42
CA GLY A 140 3.90 -1.96 -0.99
C GLY A 140 3.42 -0.87 -0.04
N GLY A 141 4.33 -0.40 0.78
CA GLY A 141 4.04 0.68 1.70
C GLY A 141 5.28 1.36 2.20
N GLY A 142 5.07 2.42 2.96
CA GLY A 142 6.15 3.15 3.58
C GLY A 142 5.68 4.20 4.53
N LYS A 143 6.62 4.64 5.35
CA LYS A 143 6.46 5.76 6.26
C LYS A 143 7.65 6.69 6.12
N GLY A 144 7.42 7.97 6.28
CA GLY A 144 8.48 8.97 6.31
C GLY A 144 8.13 10.14 7.21
N THR A 145 9.16 10.82 7.67
CA THR A 145 9.04 12.04 8.47
C THR A 145 9.87 13.12 7.79
N LEU A 146 9.27 14.30 7.63
CA LEU A 146 9.93 15.49 7.09
C LEU A 146 9.88 16.61 8.14
N PRO A 147 11.03 17.15 8.58
CA PRO A 147 11.07 18.30 9.47
C PRO A 147 10.37 19.53 8.86
N LYS A 148 10.08 20.52 9.70
CA LYS A 148 9.35 21.72 9.28
C LYS A 148 10.17 22.64 8.39
N ASP A 149 11.48 22.76 8.62
CA ASP A 149 12.32 23.75 7.94
C ASP A 149 12.36 23.56 6.40
N PRO A 150 12.48 22.35 5.84
CA PRO A 150 12.40 22.16 4.39
C PRO A 150 11.04 22.58 3.81
N ILE A 151 9.96 22.42 4.57
CA ILE A 151 8.61 22.80 4.15
C ILE A 151 8.43 24.33 4.23
N GLU A 152 8.97 24.96 5.29
CA GLU A 152 9.02 26.42 5.39
C GLU A 152 9.82 27.04 4.24
N LEU A 153 10.99 26.48 3.92
CA LEU A 153 11.79 26.91 2.79
C LEU A 153 11.00 26.82 1.47
N ALA A 154 10.26 25.72 1.24
CA ALA A 154 9.48 25.54 0.02
C ALA A 154 8.31 26.53 -0.11
N LEU A 155 7.67 26.92 1.00
CA LEU A 155 6.51 27.81 0.98
C LEU A 155 6.90 29.29 1.04
N MET A 156 7.86 29.63 1.90
CA MET A 156 8.23 31.01 2.23
C MET A 156 9.48 31.48 1.50
N GLY A 157 10.24 30.56 0.89
CA GLY A 157 11.56 30.85 0.35
C GLY A 157 12.63 30.92 1.44
N ASN A 158 13.88 31.19 1.02
CA ASN A 158 15.02 31.23 1.92
C ASN A 158 15.18 32.62 2.56
N ARG A 159 15.43 32.66 3.87
CA ARG A 159 15.82 33.90 4.57
C ARG A 159 17.33 33.96 4.64
N ILE A 160 17.91 35.07 4.17
CA ILE A 160 19.37 35.28 4.15
C ILE A 160 19.91 35.13 5.58
N GLY A 161 20.90 34.24 5.74
CA GLY A 161 21.59 34.01 7.02
C GLY A 161 20.93 33.01 7.96
N GLN A 162 19.82 32.35 7.57
CA GLN A 162 19.24 31.25 8.35
C GLN A 162 19.60 29.90 7.72
N PRO A 163 20.32 29.01 8.42
CA PRO A 163 20.57 27.67 7.93
C PRO A 163 19.25 26.87 7.93
N VAL A 164 19.04 26.10 6.87
CA VAL A 164 17.91 25.17 6.77
C VAL A 164 18.40 23.79 7.13
N SER A 165 17.80 23.15 8.14
CA SER A 165 18.14 21.78 8.52
C SER A 165 17.14 20.78 7.96
N ALA A 166 17.66 19.65 7.48
CA ALA A 166 16.87 18.46 7.18
C ALA A 166 17.10 17.34 8.22
N ASP A 167 17.71 17.68 9.36
CA ASP A 167 17.98 16.74 10.44
C ASP A 167 16.66 16.22 11.02
N GLY A 168 16.57 14.91 11.18
CA GLY A 168 15.34 14.23 11.56
C GLY A 168 14.45 13.82 10.38
N SER A 169 14.87 14.09 9.14
CA SER A 169 14.26 13.46 7.96
C SER A 169 14.59 11.96 7.92
N GLY A 170 13.59 11.16 7.56
CA GLY A 170 13.76 9.72 7.50
C GLY A 170 12.63 9.06 6.72
N GLY A 171 12.90 7.86 6.20
CA GLY A 171 11.91 7.09 5.47
C GLY A 171 12.25 5.62 5.47
N ARG A 172 11.23 4.77 5.52
CA ARG A 172 11.34 3.32 5.35
C ARG A 172 10.18 2.83 4.51
N GLY A 173 10.48 1.96 3.55
CA GLY A 173 9.49 1.27 2.71
C GLY A 173 9.62 -0.24 2.81
N TRP A 174 8.59 -0.93 2.35
CA TRP A 174 8.54 -2.38 2.22
C TRP A 174 7.65 -2.77 1.03
#